data_AF-U5X2D6-F1
#
_entry.id   AF-U5X2D6-F1
#
_cell.length_a   1.000
_cell.length_b   1.000
_cell.length_c   1.000
_cell.angle_alpha   90.00
_cell.angle_beta   90.00
_cell.angle_gamma   90.00
#
_symmetry.space_group_name_H-M   'P 1'
#
loop_
_entity.id
_entity.type
_entity.pdbx_description
1 polymer ?
#
loop_
_entity_poly.entity_id
_entity_poly.type
_entity_poly.pdbx_seq_one_letter_code
_entity_poly.pdbx_strand_id
1 'polypeptide(L)'
;MNQKYGDDPATWPEYRRAMKHELNAAGIPEDTIFQLVNSRYDYPQAVPIMVDWLQNLDERIPAEEDRRAWRVALIRNLITKNAKGNRVAADILFHQFDIDPPLSGLELEVTGFALAEVCDGSDFPRVAALLRSGKDFSTKFELVRWLGRFKTEEAKELVVSQLADPTTRADAMAALVRQRATGVRVTVARYLNDEVWRKEAQKTLDKLPPD
;
A
#
# COMPACT_ATOMS: atom_id res chain seq x y z
N MET A 1 19.16 11.49 -6.68
CA MET A 1 18.62 11.08 -8.01
C MET A 1 18.49 12.23 -9.03
N ASN A 2 18.93 13.47 -8.75
CA ASN A 2 18.84 14.59 -9.72
C ASN A 2 20.07 14.76 -10.65
N GLN A 3 21.12 13.95 -10.52
CA GLN A 3 22.39 14.22 -11.22
C GLN A 3 22.35 13.99 -12.74
N LYS A 4 21.38 13.26 -13.29
CA LYS A 4 21.38 12.88 -14.72
C LYS A 4 21.10 14.05 -15.69
N TYR A 5 20.31 15.06 -15.29
CA TYR A 5 19.87 16.12 -16.22
C TYR A 5 20.13 17.55 -15.72
N GLY A 6 20.89 17.71 -14.63
CA GLY A 6 21.16 19.03 -14.04
C GLY A 6 19.92 19.70 -13.43
N ASP A 7 20.12 20.92 -12.93
CA ASP A 7 19.11 21.65 -12.16
C ASP A 7 18.20 22.56 -13.01
N ASP A 8 18.53 22.80 -14.29
CA ASP A 8 17.73 23.64 -15.19
C ASP A 8 16.61 22.83 -15.87
N PRO A 9 15.33 23.03 -15.50
CA PRO A 9 14.22 22.26 -16.06
C PRO A 9 13.98 22.49 -17.55
N ALA A 10 14.47 23.60 -18.12
CA ALA A 10 14.35 23.84 -19.57
C ALA A 10 15.12 22.78 -20.38
N THR A 11 16.20 22.26 -19.81
CA THR A 11 17.09 21.28 -20.47
C THR A 11 16.63 19.83 -20.33
N TRP A 12 15.64 19.56 -19.49
CA TRP A 12 15.21 18.19 -19.21
C TRP A 12 14.50 17.54 -20.41
N PRO A 13 14.52 16.20 -20.53
CA PRO A 13 13.69 15.48 -21.49
C PRO A 13 12.19 15.83 -21.37
N GLU A 14 11.46 15.64 -22.46
CA GLU A 14 10.05 16.01 -22.57
C GLU A 14 9.18 15.45 -21.43
N TYR A 15 9.33 14.16 -21.09
CA TYR A 15 8.56 13.53 -20.01
C TYR A 15 8.75 14.22 -18.64
N ARG A 16 9.96 14.70 -18.34
CA ARG A 16 10.21 15.44 -17.08
C ARG A 16 9.60 16.83 -17.11
N ARG A 17 9.70 17.53 -18.24
CA ARG A 17 9.08 18.85 -18.42
C ARG A 17 7.57 18.75 -18.35
N ALA A 18 6.97 17.72 -18.94
CA ALA A 18 5.53 17.46 -18.88
C ALA A 18 5.06 17.24 -17.43
N MET A 19 5.74 16.37 -16.67
CA MET A 19 5.45 16.18 -15.24
C MET A 19 5.56 17.48 -14.46
N LYS A 20 6.67 18.22 -14.61
CA LYS A 20 6.85 19.52 -13.94
C LYS A 20 5.77 20.52 -14.31
N HIS A 21 5.38 20.57 -15.58
CA HIS A 21 4.32 21.45 -16.06
C HIS A 21 2.98 21.11 -15.38
N GLU A 22 2.62 19.84 -15.27
CA GLU A 22 1.40 19.41 -14.57
C GLU A 22 1.45 19.72 -13.05
N LEU A 23 2.60 19.51 -12.39
CA LEU A 23 2.79 19.90 -10.99
C LEU A 23 2.63 21.41 -10.80
N ASN A 24 3.29 22.22 -11.64
CA ASN A 24 3.19 23.68 -11.61
C ASN A 24 1.75 24.15 -11.86
N ALA A 25 1.05 23.56 -12.83
CA ALA A 25 -0.35 23.88 -13.13
C ALA A 25 -1.28 23.58 -11.94
N ALA A 26 -0.93 22.58 -11.13
CA ALA A 26 -1.61 22.24 -9.89
C ALA A 26 -1.10 23.06 -8.67
N GLY A 27 -0.22 24.04 -8.87
CA GLY A 27 0.35 24.87 -7.80
C GLY A 27 1.30 24.12 -6.87
N ILE A 28 1.88 23.01 -7.32
CA ILE A 28 2.86 22.21 -6.58
C ILE A 28 4.26 22.73 -6.95
N PRO A 29 5.05 23.28 -5.99
CA PRO A 29 6.34 23.91 -6.29
C PRO A 29 7.49 22.93 -6.55
N GLU A 30 7.32 21.65 -6.24
CA GLU A 30 8.32 20.61 -6.43
C GLU A 30 8.58 20.36 -7.92
N ASP A 31 9.86 20.29 -8.30
CA ASP A 31 10.23 20.14 -9.70
C ASP A 31 10.10 18.70 -10.21
N THR A 32 10.14 17.72 -9.31
CA THR A 32 10.13 16.29 -9.65
C THR A 32 9.24 15.49 -8.70
N ILE A 33 8.72 14.35 -9.19
CA ILE A 33 8.02 13.39 -8.33
C ILE A 33 8.88 12.87 -7.18
N PHE A 34 10.21 12.84 -7.34
CA PHE A 34 11.13 12.40 -6.28
C PHE A 34 11.28 13.44 -5.17
N GLN A 35 11.27 14.73 -5.53
CA GLN A 35 11.18 15.81 -4.54
C GLN A 35 9.81 15.79 -3.88
N LEU A 36 8.73 15.57 -4.65
CA LEU A 36 7.36 15.46 -4.13
C LEU A 36 7.22 14.35 -3.07
N VAL A 37 7.79 13.16 -3.32
CA VAL A 37 7.83 12.06 -2.33
C VAL A 37 8.47 12.49 -1.01
N ASN A 38 9.43 13.42 -1.05
CA ASN A 38 10.17 13.90 0.12
C ASN A 38 9.67 15.28 0.60
N SER A 39 8.56 15.78 0.06
CA SER A 39 8.02 17.07 0.46
C SER A 39 7.53 17.02 1.90
N ARG A 40 7.66 18.15 2.59
CA ARG A 40 7.08 18.35 3.93
C ARG A 40 5.57 18.64 3.86
N TYR A 41 5.05 18.88 2.66
CA TYR A 41 3.65 19.20 2.41
C TYR A 41 2.95 18.02 1.74
N ASP A 42 1.68 17.85 2.09
CA ASP A 42 0.79 16.86 1.49
C ASP A 42 -0.14 17.60 0.52
N TYR A 43 -0.08 17.26 -0.77
CA TYR A 43 -0.77 17.96 -1.85
C TYR A 43 -1.91 17.10 -2.39
N PRO A 44 -3.18 17.33 -1.99
CA PRO A 44 -4.31 16.55 -2.47
C PRO A 44 -4.42 16.54 -4.01
N GLN A 45 -4.07 17.64 -4.64
CA GLN A 45 -4.12 17.80 -6.09
C GLN A 45 -3.05 17.00 -6.84
N ALA A 46 -2.05 16.44 -6.16
CA ALA A 46 -1.10 15.51 -6.76
C ALA A 46 -1.74 14.16 -7.11
N VAL A 47 -2.75 13.71 -6.34
CA VAL A 47 -3.38 12.39 -6.51
C VAL A 47 -3.83 12.11 -7.95
N PRO A 48 -4.65 12.96 -8.59
CA PRO A 48 -5.07 12.71 -9.99
C PRO A 48 -3.89 12.67 -10.97
N ILE A 49 -2.85 13.49 -10.76
CA ILE A 49 -1.64 13.48 -11.59
C ILE A 49 -0.90 12.15 -11.45
N MET A 50 -0.68 11.67 -10.21
CA MET A 50 0.04 10.42 -9.97
C MET A 50 -0.70 9.22 -10.57
N VAL A 51 -2.03 9.20 -10.47
CA VAL A 51 -2.88 8.15 -11.05
C VAL A 51 -2.77 8.13 -12.57
N ASP A 52 -2.93 9.29 -13.23
CA ASP A 52 -2.84 9.41 -14.68
C ASP A 52 -1.46 9.01 -15.22
N TRP A 53 -0.39 9.44 -14.56
CA TRP A 53 0.97 9.06 -14.93
C TRP A 53 1.27 7.59 -14.69
N LEU A 54 0.74 6.99 -13.62
CA LEU A 54 0.91 5.56 -13.36
C LEU A 54 0.15 4.71 -14.38
N GLN A 55 -1.04 5.14 -14.78
CA GLN A 55 -1.86 4.48 -15.80
C GLN A 55 -1.19 4.52 -17.18
N ASN A 56 -0.54 5.63 -17.53
CA ASN A 56 0.07 5.86 -18.83
C ASN A 56 1.62 5.77 -18.77
N LEU A 57 2.16 5.02 -17.82
CA LEU A 57 3.61 5.01 -17.54
C LEU A 57 4.44 4.64 -18.77
N ASP A 58 4.04 3.58 -19.47
CA ASP A 58 4.79 3.04 -20.61
C ASP A 58 4.74 3.94 -21.85
N GLU A 59 3.70 4.76 -21.97
CA GLU A 59 3.54 5.74 -23.04
C GLU A 59 4.32 7.03 -22.73
N ARG A 60 4.31 7.46 -21.46
CA ARG A 60 4.91 8.73 -21.04
C ARG A 60 6.40 8.66 -20.78
N ILE A 61 6.91 7.52 -20.33
CA ILE A 61 8.31 7.34 -19.96
C ILE A 61 9.00 6.50 -21.03
N PRO A 62 10.07 7.00 -21.69
CA PRO A 62 10.81 6.22 -22.68
C PRO A 62 11.34 4.89 -22.11
N ALA A 63 11.51 3.86 -22.95
CA ALA A 63 11.87 2.51 -22.50
C ALA A 63 13.32 2.41 -21.97
N GLU A 64 14.19 3.32 -22.41
CA GLU A 64 15.57 3.48 -21.97
C GLU A 64 15.70 4.18 -20.60
N GLU A 65 14.61 4.73 -20.08
CA GLU A 65 14.55 5.35 -18.76
C GLU A 65 14.12 4.36 -17.68
N ASP A 66 14.43 4.67 -16.43
CA ASP A 66 14.11 3.81 -15.29
C ASP A 66 12.61 3.90 -14.93
N ARG A 67 11.78 3.21 -15.70
CA ARG A 67 10.33 3.11 -15.47
C ARG A 67 9.98 2.53 -14.11
N ARG A 68 10.83 1.66 -13.54
CA ARG A 68 10.62 1.09 -12.20
C ARG A 68 10.75 2.16 -11.13
N ALA A 69 11.79 2.99 -11.19
CA ALA A 69 11.95 4.12 -10.28
C ALA A 69 10.79 5.12 -10.37
N TRP A 70 10.30 5.38 -11.59
CA TRP A 70 9.10 6.20 -11.81
C TRP A 70 7.85 5.57 -11.17
N ARG A 71 7.59 4.29 -11.44
CA ARG A 71 6.46 3.55 -10.85
C ARG A 71 6.48 3.65 -9.32
N VAL A 72 7.64 3.38 -8.72
CA VAL A 72 7.82 3.47 -7.26
C VAL A 72 7.51 4.88 -6.75
N ALA A 73 8.05 5.93 -7.39
CA ALA A 73 7.83 7.30 -6.95
C ALA A 73 6.37 7.76 -7.11
N LEU A 74 5.71 7.39 -8.21
CA LEU A 74 4.29 7.67 -8.43
C LEU A 74 3.41 7.00 -7.37
N ILE A 75 3.64 5.72 -7.10
CA ILE A 75 2.89 4.96 -6.08
C ILE A 75 3.16 5.51 -4.68
N ARG A 76 4.40 5.89 -4.35
CA ARG A 76 4.72 6.49 -3.05
C ARG A 76 3.98 7.80 -2.79
N ASN A 77 3.76 8.62 -3.82
CA ASN A 77 2.94 9.83 -3.68
C ASN A 77 1.45 9.53 -3.48
N LEU A 78 0.99 8.30 -3.73
CA LEU A 78 -0.37 7.85 -3.40
C LEU A 78 -0.52 7.30 -1.98
N ILE A 79 0.58 7.17 -1.22
CA ILE A 79 0.55 6.82 0.21
C ILE A 79 0.17 8.08 1.01
N THR A 80 -1.08 8.50 0.85
CA THR A 80 -1.63 9.70 1.48
C THR A 80 -3.11 9.52 1.79
N LYS A 81 -3.56 10.10 2.90
CA LYS A 81 -4.97 10.15 3.29
C LYS A 81 -5.86 10.82 2.24
N ASN A 82 -5.30 11.70 1.40
CA ASN A 82 -6.05 12.42 0.36
C ASN A 82 -6.48 11.51 -0.79
N ALA A 83 -5.86 10.33 -0.93
CA ALA A 83 -6.22 9.34 -1.93
C ALA A 83 -7.26 8.33 -1.42
N LYS A 84 -7.66 8.40 -0.14
CA LYS A 84 -8.61 7.48 0.48
C LYS A 84 -9.99 7.54 -0.19
N GLY A 85 -10.51 6.37 -0.57
CA GLY A 85 -11.80 6.24 -1.26
C GLY A 85 -11.75 6.66 -2.73
N ASN A 86 -10.58 7.03 -3.27
CA ASN A 86 -10.45 7.34 -4.69
C ASN A 86 -10.48 6.03 -5.50
N ARG A 87 -11.61 5.80 -6.18
CA ARG A 87 -11.82 4.55 -6.91
C ARG A 87 -10.80 4.31 -8.03
N VAL A 88 -10.44 5.36 -8.76
CA VAL A 88 -9.47 5.25 -9.87
C VAL A 88 -8.08 4.92 -9.31
N ALA A 89 -7.69 5.53 -8.18
CA ALA A 89 -6.44 5.21 -7.50
C ALA A 89 -6.43 3.75 -7.00
N ALA A 90 -7.53 3.28 -6.40
CA ALA A 90 -7.65 1.88 -5.98
C ALA A 90 -7.52 0.94 -7.18
N ASP A 91 -8.22 1.23 -8.28
CA ASP A 91 -8.22 0.42 -9.49
C ASP A 91 -6.82 0.28 -10.10
N ILE A 92 -6.08 1.38 -10.25
CA ILE A 92 -4.72 1.31 -10.78
C ILE A 92 -3.74 0.60 -9.84
N LEU A 93 -3.91 0.74 -8.51
CA LEU A 93 -3.07 0.06 -7.52
C LEU A 93 -3.31 -1.44 -7.48
N PHE A 94 -4.56 -1.90 -7.57
CA PHE A 94 -4.85 -3.33 -7.71
C PHE A 94 -4.28 -3.90 -9.01
N HIS A 95 -4.39 -3.16 -10.13
CA HIS A 95 -3.82 -3.58 -11.40
C HIS A 95 -2.29 -3.81 -11.34
N GLN A 96 -1.56 -3.14 -10.44
CA GLN A 96 -0.12 -3.37 -10.27
C GLN A 96 0.22 -4.82 -9.89
N PHE A 97 -0.69 -5.51 -9.18
CA PHE A 97 -0.51 -6.92 -8.84
C PHE A 97 -0.75 -7.86 -10.02
N ASP A 98 -1.37 -7.39 -11.10
CA ASP A 98 -1.76 -8.18 -12.26
C ASP A 98 -0.80 -7.99 -13.46
N ILE A 99 0.19 -7.10 -13.35
CA ILE A 99 1.19 -6.85 -14.40
C ILE A 99 2.08 -8.09 -14.63
N ASP A 100 2.35 -8.39 -15.90
CA ASP A 100 3.24 -9.46 -16.36
C ASP A 100 4.36 -8.87 -17.24
N PRO A 101 5.66 -9.15 -16.98
CA PRO A 101 6.17 -9.95 -15.86
C PRO A 101 5.87 -9.32 -14.49
N PRO A 102 5.77 -10.13 -13.41
CA PRO A 102 5.49 -9.62 -12.07
C PRO A 102 6.44 -8.51 -11.67
N LEU A 103 5.89 -7.48 -11.02
CA LEU A 103 6.66 -6.36 -10.50
C LEU A 103 7.68 -6.83 -9.44
N SER A 104 8.72 -6.03 -9.24
CA SER A 104 9.73 -6.30 -8.22
C SER A 104 9.17 -6.19 -6.80
N GLY A 105 9.87 -6.77 -5.82
CA GLY A 105 9.47 -6.71 -4.42
C GLY A 105 9.31 -5.27 -3.89
N LEU A 106 10.15 -4.33 -4.32
CA LEU A 106 10.05 -2.92 -3.93
C LEU A 106 8.81 -2.24 -4.54
N GLU A 107 8.47 -2.55 -5.79
CA GLU A 107 7.26 -2.02 -6.44
C GLU A 107 5.99 -2.55 -5.73
N LEU A 108 5.95 -3.84 -5.40
CA LEU A 108 4.82 -4.43 -4.67
C LEU A 108 4.74 -3.95 -3.22
N GLU A 109 5.89 -3.72 -2.57
CA GLU A 109 5.98 -3.15 -1.23
C GLU A 109 5.25 -1.79 -1.15
N VAL A 110 5.64 -0.84 -2.01
CA VAL A 110 5.02 0.49 -2.01
C VAL A 110 3.55 0.44 -2.45
N THR A 111 3.18 -0.51 -3.32
CA THR A 111 1.79 -0.73 -3.72
C THR A 111 0.93 -1.19 -2.55
N GLY A 112 1.42 -2.12 -1.72
CA GLY A 112 0.68 -2.57 -0.53
C GLY A 112 0.47 -1.46 0.50
N PHE A 113 1.47 -0.60 0.72
CA PHE A 113 1.31 0.60 1.55
C PHE A 113 0.26 1.56 0.97
N ALA A 114 0.31 1.83 -0.34
CA ALA A 114 -0.64 2.73 -0.99
C ALA A 114 -2.07 2.18 -0.92
N LEU A 115 -2.28 0.87 -1.14
CA LEU A 115 -3.60 0.24 -0.99
C LEU A 115 -4.16 0.40 0.43
N ALA A 116 -3.33 0.28 1.48
CA ALA A 116 -3.80 0.42 2.86
C ALA A 116 -4.35 1.82 3.20
N GLU A 117 -3.83 2.86 2.53
CA GLU A 117 -4.28 4.25 2.62
C GLU A 117 -5.49 4.54 1.71
N VAL A 118 -5.43 4.06 0.47
CA VAL A 118 -6.39 4.37 -0.59
C VAL A 118 -7.70 3.60 -0.42
N CYS A 119 -7.65 2.31 -0.06
CA CYS A 119 -8.84 1.47 0.00
C CYS A 119 -9.84 1.92 1.07
N ASP A 120 -11.12 1.85 0.72
CA ASP A 120 -12.24 2.04 1.64
C ASP A 120 -13.05 0.75 1.86
N GLY A 121 -14.14 0.84 2.62
CA GLY A 121 -14.97 -0.31 2.96
C GLY A 121 -15.47 -1.11 1.75
N SER A 122 -15.67 -0.46 0.60
CA SER A 122 -16.15 -1.08 -0.64
C SER A 122 -15.10 -1.97 -1.31
N ASP A 123 -13.82 -1.78 -1.00
CA ASP A 123 -12.71 -2.57 -1.56
C ASP A 123 -12.47 -3.90 -0.81
N PHE A 124 -13.23 -4.20 0.25
CA PHE A 124 -13.07 -5.42 1.03
C PHE A 124 -13.02 -6.70 0.18
N PRO A 125 -13.92 -6.93 -0.81
CA PRO A 125 -13.86 -8.14 -1.62
C PRO A 125 -12.55 -8.27 -2.42
N ARG A 126 -11.96 -7.14 -2.84
CA ARG A 126 -10.72 -7.12 -3.63
C ARG A 126 -9.49 -7.36 -2.77
N VAL A 127 -9.44 -6.72 -1.59
CA VAL A 127 -8.39 -7.00 -0.58
C VAL A 127 -8.46 -8.46 -0.14
N ALA A 128 -9.65 -8.98 0.10
CA ALA A 128 -9.84 -10.39 0.45
C ALA A 128 -9.36 -11.33 -0.65
N ALA A 129 -9.69 -11.06 -1.91
CA ALA A 129 -9.20 -11.82 -3.06
C ALA A 129 -7.67 -11.77 -3.17
N LEU A 130 -7.06 -10.59 -2.99
CA LEU A 130 -5.61 -10.43 -3.03
C LEU A 130 -4.92 -11.25 -1.94
N LEU A 131 -5.42 -11.22 -0.69
CA LEU A 131 -4.87 -12.02 0.41
C LEU A 131 -5.04 -13.53 0.20
N ARG A 132 -6.15 -13.96 -0.43
CA ARG A 132 -6.39 -15.37 -0.78
C ARG A 132 -5.55 -15.86 -1.96
N SER A 133 -5.10 -14.96 -2.85
CA SER A 133 -4.34 -15.32 -4.05
C SER A 133 -2.99 -15.97 -3.75
N GLY A 134 -2.48 -15.83 -2.52
CA GLY A 134 -1.17 -16.34 -2.13
C GLY A 134 0.00 -15.53 -2.67
N LYS A 135 -0.24 -14.43 -3.42
CA LYS A 135 0.82 -13.50 -3.85
C LYS A 135 1.61 -13.02 -2.63
N ASP A 136 2.93 -13.04 -2.73
CA ASP A 136 3.82 -12.61 -1.67
C ASP A 136 4.34 -11.19 -1.91
N PHE A 137 4.29 -10.37 -0.87
CA PHE A 137 4.78 -8.99 -0.86
C PHE A 137 4.96 -8.54 0.59
N SER A 138 6.03 -7.79 0.85
CA SER A 138 6.48 -7.48 2.22
C SER A 138 5.47 -6.72 3.05
N THR A 139 4.55 -5.98 2.41
CA THR A 139 3.54 -5.12 3.07
C THR A 139 2.18 -5.75 3.22
N LYS A 140 2.07 -7.07 3.02
CA LYS A 140 0.84 -7.83 3.25
C LYS A 140 0.23 -7.56 4.63
N PHE A 141 1.07 -7.38 5.64
CA PHE A 141 0.66 -7.10 7.02
C PHE A 141 -0.19 -5.83 7.18
N GLU A 142 0.00 -4.80 6.35
CA GLU A 142 -0.84 -3.58 6.40
C GLU A 142 -2.27 -3.87 5.94
N LEU A 143 -2.45 -4.72 4.93
CA LEU A 143 -3.78 -5.15 4.49
C LEU A 143 -4.45 -6.04 5.53
N VAL A 144 -3.69 -6.91 6.22
CA VAL A 144 -4.22 -7.70 7.34
C VAL A 144 -4.67 -6.79 8.49
N ARG A 145 -3.87 -5.79 8.86
CA ARG A 145 -4.25 -4.78 9.85
C ARG A 145 -5.49 -4.00 9.42
N TRP A 146 -5.62 -3.70 8.12
CA TRP A 146 -6.78 -3.03 7.54
C TRP A 146 -8.07 -3.86 7.68
N LEU A 147 -8.01 -5.20 7.55
CA LEU A 147 -9.16 -6.10 7.79
C LEU A 147 -9.72 -6.00 9.22
N GLY A 148 -8.91 -5.55 10.18
CA GLY A 148 -9.35 -5.32 11.56
C GLY A 148 -10.53 -4.35 11.70
N ARG A 149 -10.82 -3.56 10.66
CA ARG A 149 -11.96 -2.61 10.60
C ARG A 149 -13.31 -3.31 10.39
N PHE A 150 -13.32 -4.54 9.89
CA PHE A 150 -14.52 -5.26 9.46
C PHE A 150 -14.87 -6.35 10.47
N LYS A 151 -16.09 -6.30 11.03
CA LYS A 151 -16.57 -7.24 12.05
C LYS A 151 -17.43 -8.36 11.47
N THR A 152 -17.11 -8.80 10.26
CA THR A 152 -17.80 -9.90 9.59
C THR A 152 -17.09 -11.22 9.87
N GLU A 153 -17.82 -12.33 9.79
CA GLU A 153 -17.24 -13.66 9.94
C GLU A 153 -16.16 -13.92 8.88
N GLU A 154 -16.40 -13.50 7.63
CA GLU A 154 -15.42 -13.62 6.55
C GLU A 154 -14.12 -12.86 6.85
N ALA A 155 -14.20 -11.63 7.37
CA ALA A 155 -13.02 -10.85 7.74
C ALA A 155 -12.27 -11.49 8.91
N LYS A 156 -12.99 -12.05 9.88
CA LYS A 156 -12.41 -12.80 11.01
C LYS A 156 -11.67 -14.04 10.52
N GLU A 157 -12.29 -14.86 9.69
CA GLU A 157 -11.68 -16.07 9.12
C GLU A 157 -10.42 -15.74 8.31
N LEU A 158 -10.48 -14.68 7.50
CA LEU A 158 -9.33 -14.23 6.74
C LEU A 158 -8.19 -13.74 7.64
N VAL A 159 -8.48 -12.99 8.71
CA VAL A 159 -7.45 -12.58 9.68
C VAL A 159 -6.87 -13.79 10.43
N VAL A 160 -7.71 -14.75 10.84
CA VAL A 160 -7.26 -15.99 11.50
C VAL A 160 -6.30 -16.77 10.59
N SER A 161 -6.56 -16.84 9.29
CA SER A 161 -5.68 -17.57 8.36
C SER A 161 -4.26 -16.98 8.28
N GLN A 162 -4.11 -15.69 8.58
CA GLN A 162 -2.82 -15.00 8.58
C GLN A 162 -1.99 -15.26 9.84
N LEU A 163 -2.56 -15.80 10.92
CA LEU A 163 -1.80 -16.13 12.14
C LEU A 163 -0.68 -17.15 11.87
N ALA A 164 -0.83 -18.02 10.87
CA ALA A 164 0.17 -19.03 10.54
C ALA A 164 1.49 -18.42 10.00
N ASP A 165 1.44 -17.25 9.38
CA ASP A 165 2.60 -16.59 8.77
C ASP A 165 3.26 -15.62 9.78
N PRO A 166 4.53 -15.84 10.19
CA PRO A 166 5.23 -14.97 11.13
C PRO A 166 5.31 -13.50 10.68
N THR A 167 5.27 -13.22 9.37
CA THR A 167 5.39 -11.85 8.83
C THR A 167 4.10 -11.04 9.01
N THR A 168 2.95 -11.70 9.16
CA THR A 168 1.64 -11.05 9.31
C THR A 168 0.98 -11.34 10.66
N ARG A 169 1.52 -12.27 11.47
CA ARG A 169 0.95 -12.73 12.74
C ARG A 169 0.67 -11.61 13.75
N ALA A 170 1.60 -10.67 13.91
CA ALA A 170 1.41 -9.54 14.83
C ALA A 170 0.19 -8.70 14.42
N ASP A 171 0.09 -8.40 13.13
CA ASP A 171 -0.99 -7.61 12.55
C ASP A 171 -2.32 -8.36 12.53
N ALA A 172 -2.28 -9.67 12.35
CA ALA A 172 -3.44 -10.54 12.49
C ALA A 172 -3.98 -10.50 13.93
N MET A 173 -3.11 -10.65 14.94
CA MET A 173 -3.48 -10.52 16.34
C MET A 173 -4.09 -9.14 16.65
N ALA A 174 -3.46 -8.07 16.18
CA ALA A 174 -3.98 -6.71 16.34
C ALA A 174 -5.34 -6.51 15.64
N ALA A 175 -5.52 -7.08 14.45
CA ALA A 175 -6.78 -7.05 13.71
C ALA A 175 -7.90 -7.79 14.45
N LEU A 176 -7.65 -8.98 15.02
CA LEU A 176 -8.65 -9.71 15.82
C LEU A 176 -9.11 -8.92 17.04
N VAL A 177 -8.18 -8.25 17.73
CA VAL A 177 -8.51 -7.35 18.85
C VAL A 177 -9.39 -6.20 18.36
N ARG A 178 -9.04 -5.58 17.24
CA ARG A 178 -9.82 -4.46 16.66
C ARG A 178 -11.23 -4.88 16.24
N GLN A 179 -11.37 -6.11 15.73
CA GLN A 179 -12.67 -6.71 15.38
C GLN A 179 -13.53 -7.00 16.61
N ARG A 180 -12.91 -7.15 17.80
CA ARG A 180 -13.51 -7.78 18.97
C ARG A 180 -13.99 -9.20 18.64
N ALA A 181 -13.13 -9.96 17.97
CA ALA A 181 -13.45 -11.32 17.53
C ALA A 181 -13.67 -12.25 18.73
N THR A 182 -14.79 -12.98 18.75
CA THR A 182 -15.07 -14.09 19.67
C THR A 182 -14.72 -15.43 19.02
N GLY A 183 -14.50 -16.48 19.81
CA GLY A 183 -14.22 -17.83 19.31
C GLY A 183 -12.81 -18.04 18.77
N VAL A 184 -11.92 -17.04 18.91
CA VAL A 184 -10.53 -17.09 18.39
C VAL A 184 -9.48 -17.23 19.49
N ARG A 185 -9.89 -17.22 20.76
CA ARG A 185 -8.96 -17.28 21.90
C ARG A 185 -8.09 -18.54 21.87
N VAL A 186 -8.69 -19.71 21.62
CA VAL A 186 -7.96 -20.98 21.50
C VAL A 186 -6.90 -20.92 20.39
N THR A 187 -7.21 -20.30 19.26
CA THR A 187 -6.27 -20.16 18.14
C THR A 187 -5.07 -19.28 18.51
N VAL A 188 -5.31 -18.15 19.19
CA VAL A 188 -4.23 -17.26 19.67
C VAL A 188 -3.42 -17.90 20.78
N ALA A 189 -4.05 -18.66 21.68
CA ALA A 189 -3.39 -19.31 22.81
C ALA A 189 -2.31 -20.33 22.40
N ARG A 190 -2.35 -20.85 21.17
CA ARG A 190 -1.30 -21.73 20.62
C ARG A 190 0.09 -21.09 20.62
N TYR A 191 0.15 -19.75 20.59
CA TYR A 191 1.41 -19.00 20.55
C TYR A 191 1.96 -18.63 21.94
N LEU A 192 1.30 -19.02 23.04
CA LEU A 192 1.79 -18.74 24.41
C LEU A 192 3.08 -19.49 24.76
N ASN A 193 3.34 -20.62 24.11
CA ASN A 193 4.55 -21.41 24.37
C ASN A 193 5.73 -21.00 23.47
N ASP A 194 5.47 -20.29 22.37
CA ASP A 194 6.48 -19.80 21.44
C ASP A 194 7.24 -18.61 22.06
N GLU A 195 8.56 -18.70 22.21
CA GLU A 195 9.36 -17.66 22.87
C GLU A 195 9.28 -16.29 22.19
N VAL A 196 9.18 -16.27 20.86
CA VAL A 196 9.09 -15.03 20.07
C VAL A 196 7.70 -14.42 20.22
N TRP A 197 6.65 -15.26 20.23
CA TRP A 197 5.26 -14.80 20.13
C TRP A 197 4.49 -14.76 21.45
N ARG A 198 4.99 -15.39 22.52
CA ARG A 198 4.33 -15.50 23.83
C ARG A 198 3.82 -14.17 24.36
N LYS A 199 4.66 -13.14 24.33
CA LYS A 199 4.32 -11.83 24.88
C LYS A 199 3.19 -11.16 24.10
N GLU A 200 3.20 -11.27 22.78
CA GLU A 200 2.17 -10.67 21.94
C GLU A 200 0.86 -11.46 21.99
N ALA A 201 0.94 -12.80 22.03
CA ALA A 201 -0.20 -13.68 22.23
C ALA A 201 -0.91 -13.39 23.57
N GLN A 202 -0.15 -13.24 24.67
CA GLN A 202 -0.72 -12.89 25.98
C GLN A 202 -1.47 -11.56 25.94
N LYS A 203 -0.83 -10.48 25.45
CA LYS A 203 -1.48 -9.16 25.31
C LYS A 203 -2.75 -9.22 24.45
N THR A 204 -2.74 -10.08 23.43
CA THR A 204 -3.88 -10.25 22.53
C THR A 204 -5.04 -10.91 23.27
N LEU A 205 -4.78 -12.00 24.00
CA LEU A 205 -5.78 -12.70 24.81
C LEU A 205 -6.37 -11.82 25.93
N ASP A 206 -5.58 -10.93 26.51
CA ASP A 206 -6.03 -9.98 27.54
C ASP A 206 -7.04 -8.96 26.98
N LYS A 207 -6.98 -8.68 25.67
CA LYS A 207 -7.84 -7.69 24.98
C LYS A 207 -8.99 -8.31 24.21
N LEU A 208 -8.91 -9.60 23.86
CA LEU A 208 -9.99 -10.30 23.19
C LEU A 208 -11.18 -10.47 24.15
N PRO A 209 -12.43 -10.37 23.66
CA PRO A 209 -13.60 -10.74 24.45
C PRO A 209 -13.51 -12.19 24.96
N PRO A 210 -14.29 -12.54 26.00
CA PRO A 210 -14.57 -13.94 26.30
C PRO A 210 -15.28 -14.61 25.12
N ASP A 211 -15.16 -15.94 25.04
CA ASP A 211 -15.89 -16.74 24.06
C ASP A 211 -17.39 -16.86 24.45
#